data_AF-A0A7V1IKK5-F1
#
_entry.id   AF-A0A7V1IKK5-F1
#
_cell.length_a   1.000
_cell.length_b   1.000
_cell.length_c   1.000
_cell.angle_alpha   90.00
_cell.angle_beta   90.00
_cell.angle_gamma   90.00
#
_symmetry.space_group_name_H-M   'P 1'
#
loop_
_entity.id
_entity.type
_entity.pdbx_description
1 polymer ?
#
loop_
_entity_poly.entity_id
_entity_poly.type
_entity_poly.pdbx_seq_one_letter_code
_entity_poly.pdbx_strand_id
1 'polypeptide(L)' 'MTVLRTAWHPIAERRSARIRIESSRETLTLHEGDAVGGLVIQEISPSAVLFRSGEVEIRRRVGQPSRGE' A
#
# COMPACT_ATOMS: atom_id res chain seq x y z
N MET A 1 -0.06 -5.96 -7.76
CA MET A 1 0.04 -4.54 -7.36
C MET A 1 1.45 -4.22 -6.88
N THR A 2 1.89 -2.98 -7.06
CA THR A 2 3.25 -2.54 -6.67
C THR A 2 3.18 -1.23 -5.92
N VAL A 3 3.81 -1.17 -4.73
CA VAL A 3 4.01 0.09 -4.00
C VAL A 3 5.14 0.85 -4.67
N LEU A 4 4.87 2.00 -5.29
CA LEU A 4 5.88 2.77 -6.01
C LEU A 4 6.72 3.64 -5.08
N ARG A 5 6.07 4.35 -4.15
CA ARG A 5 6.70 5.21 -3.15
C ARG A 5 5.76 5.48 -1.99
N THR A 6 6.31 5.87 -0.86
CA THR A 6 5.58 6.35 0.31
C THR A 6 6.00 7.78 0.63
N ALA A 7 5.04 8.66 0.89
CA ALA A 7 5.31 9.95 1.52
C ALA A 7 5.09 9.75 3.02
N TRP A 8 6.19 9.62 3.75
CA TRP A 8 6.14 9.40 5.19
C TRP A 8 6.07 10.73 5.95
N HIS A 9 5.29 10.75 7.03
CA HIS A 9 5.14 11.87 7.94
C HIS A 9 4.91 11.33 9.36
N PRO A 10 5.34 12.00 10.44
CA PRO A 10 5.10 11.53 11.80
C PRO A 10 3.61 11.35 12.11
N ILE A 11 2.76 12.24 11.58
CA ILE A 11 1.29 12.19 11.68
C ILE A 11 0.74 11.19 10.67
N ALA A 12 0.07 10.14 11.16
CA ALA A 12 -0.57 9.05 10.40
C ALA A 12 -1.43 9.55 9.22
N GLU A 13 -2.33 10.49 9.47
CA GLU A 13 -3.26 11.06 8.48
C GLU A 13 -2.57 11.77 7.31
N ARG A 14 -1.29 12.14 7.45
CA ARG A 14 -0.49 12.78 6.39
C ARG A 14 0.38 11.78 5.62
N ARG A 15 0.41 10.52 6.03
CA ARG A 15 1.15 9.48 5.33
C ARG A 15 0.35 9.04 4.12
N SER A 16 1.04 8.90 2.99
CA SER A 16 0.40 8.39 1.77
C SER A 16 1.31 7.42 1.03
N ALA A 17 0.69 6.47 0.33
CA ALA A 17 1.35 5.48 -0.49
C ALA A 17 0.86 5.63 -1.93
N ARG A 18 1.81 5.71 -2.86
CA ARG A 18 1.51 5.69 -4.28
C ARG A 18 1.61 4.26 -4.79
N ILE A 19 0.48 3.68 -5.18
CA ILE A 19 0.36 2.25 -5.51
C ILE A 19 -0.10 2.11 -6.95
N ARG A 20 0.54 1.21 -7.70
CA ARG A 20 0.13 0.83 -9.05
C ARG A 20 -0.64 -0.49 -9.02
N ILE A 21 -1.85 -0.50 -9.55
CA ILE A 21 -2.64 -1.71 -9.77
C ILE A 21 -2.28 -2.26 -11.14
N GLU A 22 -1.73 -3.47 -11.20
CA GLU A 22 -1.25 -4.05 -12.46
C GLU A 22 -2.39 -4.40 -13.42
N SER A 23 -3.52 -4.89 -12.89
CA SER A 23 -4.70 -5.27 -13.68
C SER A 23 -5.29 -4.09 -14.48
N SER A 24 -5.32 -2.90 -13.88
CA SER A 24 -5.93 -1.70 -14.50
C SER A 24 -4.90 -0.69 -14.99
N ARG A 25 -3.61 -0.91 -14.73
CA ARG A 25 -2.48 0.05 -14.92
C ARG A 25 -2.68 1.40 -14.23
N GLU A 26 -3.68 1.51 -13.35
CA GLU A 26 -3.99 2.72 -12.61
C GLU A 26 -2.97 2.95 -11.50
N THR A 27 -2.67 4.22 -11.22
CA THR A 27 -1.82 4.62 -10.11
C THR A 27 -2.63 5.46 -9.14
N LEU A 28 -2.81 4.96 -7.92
CA LEU A 28 -3.56 5.60 -6.86
C LEU A 28 -2.64 6.17 -5.79
N THR A 29 -3.11 7.22 -5.13
CA THR A 29 -2.51 7.74 -3.90
C THR A 29 -3.49 7.45 -2.78
N LEU A 30 -3.07 6.64 -1.81
CA LEU A 30 -3.92 6.10 -0.75
C LEU A 30 -3.30 6.40 0.62
N HIS A 31 -4.13 6.48 1.65
CA HIS A 31 -3.76 6.75 3.03
C HIS A 31 -3.99 5.52 3.92
N GLU A 32 -3.53 5.59 5.16
CA GLU A 32 -3.89 4.59 6.18
C GLU A 32 -5.42 4.58 6.36
N GLY A 33 -6.02 3.39 6.31
CA GLY A 33 -7.47 3.16 6.30
C GLY A 33 -8.10 2.99 4.91
N ASP A 34 -7.44 3.44 3.84
CA ASP A 34 -7.98 3.29 2.48
C ASP A 34 -7.92 1.83 1.99
N ALA A 35 -8.92 1.45 1.19
CA ALA A 35 -9.02 0.13 0.57
C ALA A 35 -8.62 0.14 -0.91
N VAL A 36 -7.92 -0.91 -1.35
CA VAL A 36 -7.52 -1.12 -2.74
C VAL A 36 -7.48 -2.62 -3.06
N GLY A 37 -8.26 -3.04 -4.06
CA GLY A 37 -8.25 -4.43 -4.53
C GLY A 37 -8.52 -5.48 -3.45
N GLY A 38 -9.42 -5.18 -2.50
CA GLY A 38 -9.75 -6.08 -1.38
C GLY A 38 -8.76 -6.05 -0.20
N LEU A 39 -7.80 -5.11 -0.23
CA LEU A 39 -6.81 -4.90 0.83
C LEU A 39 -7.01 -3.53 1.47
N VAL A 40 -6.96 -3.44 2.79
CA VAL A 40 -6.99 -2.17 3.53
C VAL A 40 -5.58 -1.80 3.97
N ILE A 41 -5.17 -0.55 3.78
CA ILE A 41 -3.87 -0.07 4.27
C ILE A 41 -3.96 0.11 5.78
N GLN A 42 -3.20 -0.68 6.54
CA GLN A 42 -3.14 -0.55 7.99
C GLN A 42 -2.07 0.43 8.45
N GLU A 43 -0.91 0.41 7.79
CA GLU A 43 0.22 1.24 8.16
C GLU A 43 1.10 1.58 6.95
N ILE A 44 1.56 2.82 6.87
CA ILE A 44 2.52 3.30 5.90
C ILE A 44 3.83 3.62 6.62
N SER A 45 4.83 2.79 6.35
CA SER A 45 6.20 2.99 6.82
C SER A 45 7.09 3.52 5.68
N PRO A 46 8.27 4.10 5.97
CA PRO A 46 9.14 4.67 4.93
C PRO A 46 9.59 3.67 3.85
N SER A 47 9.65 2.38 4.19
CA SER A 47 10.17 1.31 3.33
C SER A 47 9.13 0.28 2.93
N ALA A 48 7.92 0.33 3.49
CA ALA A 48 6.88 -0.66 3.24
C ALA A 48 5.49 -0.14 3.59
N VAL A 49 4.48 -0.77 3.00
CA VAL A 49 3.06 -0.58 3.36
C VAL A 49 2.52 -1.90 3.87
N LEU A 50 1.86 -1.85 5.02
CA LEU A 50 1.16 -2.99 5.61
C LEU A 50 -0.29 -2.96 5.14
N PHE A 51 -0.73 -4.07 4.55
CA PHE A 51 -2.08 -4.28 4.11
C PHE A 51 -2.77 -5.36 4.96
N ARG A 52 -4.08 -5.27 5.11
CA ARG A 52 -4.92 -6.31 5.72
C ARG A 52 -5.99 -6.78 4.74
N SER A 53 -6.20 -8.09 4.69
CA SER A 53 -7.33 -8.72 3.99
C SER A 53 -7.97 -9.74 4.93
N GLY A 54 -9.10 -9.38 5.53
CA GLY A 54 -9.70 -10.19 6.60
C GLY A 54 -8.71 -10.37 7.76
N GLU A 55 -8.32 -11.61 8.01
CA GLU A 55 -7.39 -12.00 9.09
C GLU A 55 -5.91 -12.03 8.65
N VAL A 56 -5.63 -11.81 7.36
CA VAL A 56 -4.26 -11.90 6.81
C VAL A 56 -3.63 -10.52 6.72
N GLU A 57 -2.40 -10.41 7.22
CA GLU A 57 -1.57 -9.21 7.12
C GLU A 57 -0.47 -9.41 6.07
N ILE A 58 -0.41 -8.49 5.10
CA ILE A 58 0.48 -8.56 3.95
C ILE A 58 1.36 -7.32 3.94
N ARG A 59 2.66 -7.52 4.17
CA ARG A 59 3.63 -6.43 4.07
C ARG A 59 4.20 -6.35 2.66
N ARG A 60 4.07 -5.19 2.00
CA ARG A 60 4.69 -4.94 0.69
C ARG A 60 5.78 -3.88 0.80
N ARG A 61 6.99 -4.21 0.36
CA ARG A 61 8.09 -3.25 0.29
C ARG A 61 7.90 -2.31 -0.90
N VAL A 62 8.37 -1.08 -0.73
CA VAL A 62 8.42 -0.11 -1.82
C VAL A 62 9.30 -0.65 -2.96
N GLY A 63 8.82 -0.54 -4.19
CA GLY A 63 9.47 -1.03 -5.41
C GLY A 63 9.33 -2.53 -5.67
N GLN A 64 8.78 -3.30 -4.73
CA GLN A 64 8.62 -4.74 -4.90
C GLN A 64 7.23 -5.08 -5.47
N PRO A 65 7.15 -5.72 -6.64
CA PRO A 65 5.86 -6.19 -7.16
C PRO A 65 5.29 -7.26 -6.24
N SER A 66 3.96 -7.35 -6.16
CA SER A 66 3.33 -8.51 -5.56
C SER A 66 3.67 -9.73 -6.39
N ARG A 67 4.57 -10.59 -5.90
CA ARG A 67 4.76 -11.91 -6.48
C ARG A 67 3.42 -12.64 -6.34
N GLY A 68 2.77 -12.88 -7.47
CA GLY A 68 1.58 -13.74 -7.53
C GLY A 68 2.01 -15.17 -7.24
N GLU A 69 1.34 -15.78 -6.27
CA GLU A 69 1.16 -17.22 -6.21
C GLU A 69 -0.19 -17.55 -6.85
#